data_AF-A0AAJ0FTE8-F1
#
_entry.id   AF-A0AAJ0FTE8-F1
#
_cell.length_a   1.000
_cell.length_b   1.000
_cell.length_c   1.000
_cell.angle_alpha   90.00
_cell.angle_beta   90.00
_cell.angle_gamma   90.00
#
_symmetry.space_group_name_H-M   'P 1'
#
loop_
_entity.id
_entity.type
_entity.pdbx_description
1 polymer ?
#
loop_
_entity_poly.entity_id
_entity_poly.type
_entity_poly.pdbx_seq_one_letter_code
_entity_poly.pdbx_strand_id
1 'polypeptide(L)'
;MMPSFGIADAYGGYTAEYFNALGFFLLLWGVFNLFLLIASFRFNVVYILIFTALELCLCFDAAAQFIHAGGNIAASNSFMTIAGAFAFIASVLGYYAVLHYLCQESLPFRVSLGDTSRFFKKPSHLALKDENGGLV
;
A
#
# COMPACT_ATOMS: atom_id res chain seq x y z
N MET A 1 13.59 -11.08 11.35
CA MET A 1 12.61 -11.82 12.19
C MET A 1 13.22 -12.08 13.55
N MET A 2 12.42 -12.07 14.63
CA MET A 2 12.91 -12.26 16.01
C MET A 2 13.76 -13.55 16.11
N PRO A 3 15.08 -13.46 16.42
CA PRO A 3 15.97 -14.62 16.48
C PRO A 3 15.52 -15.67 17.50
N SER A 4 14.75 -15.25 18.52
CA SER A 4 14.25 -16.09 19.60
C SER A 4 13.28 -17.20 19.17
N PHE A 5 12.67 -17.11 17.98
CA PHE A 5 11.75 -18.14 17.48
C PHE A 5 12.45 -19.30 16.74
N GLY A 6 13.78 -19.27 16.60
CA GLY A 6 14.55 -20.37 16.00
C GLY A 6 14.20 -20.64 14.53
N ILE A 7 13.52 -19.73 13.84
CA ILE A 7 13.11 -19.94 12.43
C ILE A 7 14.35 -20.05 11.54
N ALA A 8 15.37 -19.23 11.76
CA ALA A 8 16.62 -19.33 11.02
C ALA A 8 17.32 -20.67 11.31
N ASP A 9 17.36 -21.11 12.56
CA ASP A 9 17.98 -22.39 12.95
C ASP A 9 17.21 -23.60 12.38
N ALA A 10 15.88 -23.52 12.27
CA ALA A 10 15.05 -24.55 11.64
C ALA A 10 15.35 -24.74 10.14
N TYR A 11 15.81 -23.68 9.46
CA TYR A 11 16.27 -23.73 8.07
C TYR A 11 17.78 -24.03 7.93
N GLY A 12 18.48 -24.28 9.04
CA GLY A 12 19.93 -24.51 9.06
C GLY A 12 20.77 -23.23 8.91
N GLY A 13 20.17 -22.06 9.19
CA GLY A 13 20.79 -20.74 9.10
C GLY A 13 20.21 -19.87 7.98
N TYR A 14 21.02 -18.90 7.52
CA TYR A 14 20.67 -18.02 6.39
C TYR A 14 20.92 -18.72 5.05
N THR A 15 20.20 -19.81 4.83
CA THR A 15 20.27 -20.61 3.60
C THR A 15 19.43 -19.98 2.48
N ALA A 16 19.63 -20.42 1.23
CA ALA A 16 18.84 -19.91 0.10
C ALA A 16 17.35 -20.21 0.28
N GLU A 17 17.03 -21.33 0.91
CA GLU A 17 15.67 -21.77 1.25
C GLU A 17 14.99 -20.79 2.22
N TYR A 18 15.73 -20.26 3.20
CA TYR A 18 15.22 -19.23 4.11
C TYR A 18 14.82 -17.95 3.36
N PHE A 19 15.70 -17.47 2.47
CA PHE A 19 15.43 -16.27 1.67
C PHE A 19 14.29 -16.47 0.67
N ASN A 20 14.17 -17.67 0.08
CA ASN A 20 13.04 -18.01 -0.77
C ASN A 20 11.71 -18.02 0.01
N ALA A 21 11.69 -18.61 1.20
CA ALA A 21 10.50 -18.60 2.08
C ALA A 21 10.11 -17.18 2.49
N LEU A 22 11.09 -16.32 2.79
CA LEU A 22 10.85 -14.89 3.03
C LEU A 22 10.27 -14.17 1.81
N GLY A 23 10.79 -14.43 0.62
CA GLY A 23 10.26 -13.89 -0.63
C GLY A 23 8.78 -14.25 -0.82
N PHE A 24 8.40 -15.51 -0.58
CA PHE A 24 6.99 -15.94 -0.64
C PHE A 24 6.10 -15.28 0.41
N PHE A 25 6.60 -15.12 1.64
CA PHE A 25 5.89 -14.41 2.70
C PHE A 25 5.59 -12.96 2.30
N LEU A 26 6.58 -12.26 1.73
CA LEU A 26 6.42 -10.90 1.23
C LEU A 26 5.46 -10.82 0.04
N LEU A 27 5.48 -11.80 -0.88
CA LEU A 27 4.51 -11.88 -1.97
C LEU A 27 3.08 -12.05 -1.46
N LEU A 28 2.85 -12.88 -0.45
CA LEU A 28 1.52 -13.02 0.15
C LEU A 28 1.04 -11.71 0.77
N TRP A 29 1.96 -10.98 1.42
CA TRP A 29 1.70 -9.62 1.89
C TRP A 29 1.39 -8.63 0.75
N GLY A 30 2.09 -8.75 -0.37
CA GLY A 30 1.80 -8.01 -1.60
C GLY A 30 0.39 -8.29 -2.12
N VAL A 31 0.00 -9.56 -2.24
CA VAL A 31 -1.37 -9.93 -2.66
C VAL A 31 -2.43 -9.35 -1.71
N PHE A 32 -2.18 -9.37 -0.40
CA PHE A 32 -3.08 -8.74 0.56
C PHE A 32 -3.16 -7.21 0.36
N ASN A 33 -2.02 -6.55 0.14
CA ASN A 33 -1.97 -5.12 -0.15
C ASN A 33 -2.65 -4.77 -1.48
N LEU A 34 -2.55 -5.62 -2.50
CA LEU A 34 -3.27 -5.45 -3.77
C LEU A 34 -4.79 -5.35 -3.56
N PHE A 35 -5.36 -6.14 -2.64
CA PHE A 35 -6.77 -5.99 -2.28
C PHE A 35 -7.06 -4.65 -1.59
N LEU A 36 -6.16 -4.17 -0.71
CA LEU A 36 -6.27 -2.84 -0.11
C LEU A 36 -6.15 -1.72 -1.14
N LEU A 37 -5.27 -1.88 -2.14
CA LEU A 37 -5.12 -0.96 -3.26
C LEU A 37 -6.42 -0.88 -4.07
N ILE A 38 -7.03 -2.02 -4.42
CA ILE A 38 -8.32 -2.07 -5.12
C ILE A 38 -9.41 -1.37 -4.29
N ALA A 39 -9.47 -1.63 -2.98
CA ALA A 39 -10.42 -0.96 -2.10
C ALA A 39 -10.17 0.55 -1.99
N SER A 40 -8.91 0.99 -2.06
CA SER A 40 -8.50 2.40 -1.93
C SER A 40 -9.05 3.31 -3.04
N PHE A 41 -9.33 2.77 -4.23
CA PHE A 41 -9.88 3.52 -5.35
C PHE A 41 -11.21 4.23 -5.01
N ARG A 42 -11.94 3.73 -4.02
CA ARG A 42 -13.23 4.29 -3.59
C ARG A 42 -13.08 5.47 -2.61
N PHE A 43 -11.91 5.65 -2.01
CA PHE A 43 -11.67 6.62 -0.94
C PHE A 43 -11.16 7.96 -1.48
N ASN A 44 -9.85 8.11 -1.68
CA ASN A 44 -9.21 9.36 -2.10
C ASN A 44 -7.91 9.06 -2.86
N VAL A 45 -7.47 9.98 -3.73
CA VAL A 45 -6.24 9.79 -4.53
C VAL A 45 -5.01 9.59 -3.66
N VAL A 46 -4.92 10.26 -2.51
CA VAL A 46 -3.79 10.08 -1.57
C VAL A 46 -3.69 8.65 -1.06
N TYR A 47 -4.81 7.98 -0.75
CA TYR A 47 -4.79 6.57 -0.35
C TYR A 47 -4.34 5.66 -1.50
N ILE A 48 -4.78 5.94 -2.74
CA ILE A 48 -4.34 5.19 -3.91
C ILE A 48 -2.81 5.28 -4.05
N LEU A 49 -2.23 6.48 -3.88
CA LEU A 49 -0.78 6.68 -3.95
C LEU A 49 -0.03 5.96 -2.83
N ILE A 50 -0.56 5.97 -1.59
CA ILE A 50 0.03 5.24 -0.46
C ILE A 50 0.07 3.74 -0.75
N PHE A 51 -1.06 3.14 -1.11
CA PHE A 51 -1.12 1.71 -1.36
C PHE A 51 -0.34 1.30 -2.62
N THR A 52 -0.28 2.16 -3.65
CA THR A 52 0.53 1.89 -4.85
C THR A 52 2.03 1.92 -4.52
N ALA A 53 2.49 2.92 -3.77
CA ALA A 53 3.88 2.99 -3.34
C ALA A 53 4.24 1.81 -2.41
N LEU A 54 3.32 1.40 -1.55
CA LEU A 54 3.49 0.24 -0.67
C LEU A 54 3.50 -1.08 -1.46
N GLU A 55 2.68 -1.20 -2.50
CA GLU A 55 2.68 -2.38 -3.39
C GLU A 55 4.01 -2.53 -4.13
N LEU A 56 4.55 -1.42 -4.66
CA LEU A 56 5.88 -1.40 -5.27
C LEU A 56 6.98 -1.76 -4.26
N CYS A 57 6.89 -1.24 -3.03
CA CYS A 57 7.81 -1.60 -1.95
C CYS A 57 7.81 -3.12 -1.70
N LEU A 58 6.63 -3.73 -1.51
CA LEU A 58 6.53 -5.17 -1.23
C LEU A 58 7.01 -6.02 -2.41
N CYS A 59 6.71 -5.61 -3.65
CA CYS A 59 7.21 -6.29 -4.85
C CYS A 59 8.74 -6.25 -4.95
N PHE A 60 9.36 -5.09 -4.73
CA PHE A 60 10.82 -4.95 -4.80
C PHE A 60 11.52 -5.66 -3.63
N ASP A 61 10.94 -5.64 -2.43
CA ASP A 61 11.48 -6.36 -1.28
C ASP A 61 11.41 -7.88 -1.50
N ALA A 62 10.28 -8.40 -2.00
CA ALA A 62 10.16 -9.81 -2.37
C ALA A 62 11.18 -10.21 -3.44
N ALA A 63 11.35 -9.39 -4.48
CA ALA A 63 12.37 -9.60 -5.51
C ALA A 63 13.80 -9.60 -4.92
N ALA A 64 14.08 -8.68 -3.98
CA ALA A 64 15.37 -8.62 -3.31
C ALA A 64 15.70 -9.92 -2.56
N GLN A 65 14.72 -10.56 -1.91
CA GLN A 65 14.92 -11.83 -1.21
C GLN A 65 15.19 -13.00 -2.17
N PHE A 66 14.48 -13.08 -3.31
CA PHE A 66 14.75 -14.12 -4.33
C PHE A 66 16.12 -13.94 -5.00
N ILE A 67 16.53 -12.70 -5.26
CA ILE A 67 17.88 -12.40 -5.79
C ILE A 67 18.96 -12.75 -4.76
N HIS A 68 18.67 -12.54 -3.46
CA HIS A 68 19.56 -12.94 -2.37
C HIS A 68 19.72 -14.45 -2.30
N ALA A 69 18.63 -15.20 -2.46
CA ALA A 69 18.65 -16.67 -2.54
C ALA A 69 19.47 -17.16 -3.75
N GLY A 70 19.46 -16.42 -4.86
CA GLY A 70 20.31 -16.66 -6.03
C GLY A 70 21.79 -16.29 -5.85
N GLY A 71 22.20 -15.79 -4.67
CA GLY A 71 23.58 -15.46 -4.34
C GLY A 71 24.07 -14.09 -4.81
N ASN A 72 23.22 -13.27 -5.45
CA ASN A 72 23.61 -11.93 -5.91
C ASN A 72 23.26 -10.85 -4.88
N ILE A 73 24.09 -10.74 -3.85
CA ILE A 73 23.88 -9.83 -2.72
C ILE A 73 23.91 -8.36 -3.14
N ALA A 74 24.75 -7.98 -4.10
CA ALA A 74 24.87 -6.60 -4.57
C ALA A 74 23.58 -6.10 -5.25
N ALA A 75 23.00 -6.94 -6.11
CA ALA A 75 21.71 -6.64 -6.71
C ALA A 75 20.60 -6.61 -5.64
N SER A 76 20.55 -7.61 -4.75
CA SER A 76 19.58 -7.67 -3.64
C SER A 76 19.55 -6.37 -2.82
N ASN A 77 20.72 -5.86 -2.40
CA ASN A 77 20.82 -4.61 -1.65
C ASN A 77 20.31 -3.38 -2.41
N SER A 78 20.52 -3.35 -3.73
CA SER A 78 20.02 -2.26 -4.59
C SER A 78 18.48 -2.27 -4.63
N PHE A 79 17.88 -3.45 -4.80
CA PHE A 79 16.42 -3.62 -4.76
C PHE A 79 15.84 -3.28 -3.39
N MET A 80 16.49 -3.68 -2.30
CA MET A 80 16.09 -3.32 -0.93
C MET A 80 16.13 -1.80 -0.70
N THR A 81 17.13 -1.11 -1.26
CA THR A 81 17.24 0.35 -1.16
C THR A 81 16.10 1.04 -1.92
N ILE A 82 15.78 0.54 -3.12
CA ILE A 82 14.65 1.04 -3.92
C ILE A 82 13.33 0.80 -3.19
N ALA A 83 13.13 -0.39 -2.61
CA ALA A 83 11.96 -0.72 -1.80
C ALA A 83 11.82 0.25 -0.62
N GLY A 84 12.90 0.52 0.11
CA GLY A 84 12.93 1.47 1.22
C GLY A 84 12.61 2.91 0.80
N ALA A 85 13.04 3.35 -0.39
CA ALA A 85 12.68 4.66 -0.91
C ALA A 85 11.16 4.79 -1.16
N PHE A 86 10.54 3.77 -1.74
CA PHE A 86 9.08 3.74 -1.93
C PHE A 86 8.32 3.66 -0.59
N ALA A 87 8.82 2.87 0.38
CA ALA A 87 8.27 2.81 1.72
C ALA A 87 8.29 4.18 2.43
N PHE A 88 9.40 4.92 2.27
CA PHE A 88 9.53 6.26 2.82
C PHE A 88 8.50 7.23 2.22
N ILE A 89 8.35 7.23 0.90
CA ILE A 89 7.34 8.05 0.21
C ILE A 89 5.93 7.67 0.70
N ALA A 90 5.62 6.37 0.78
CA ALA A 90 4.33 5.90 1.30
C ALA A 90 4.07 6.36 2.74
N SER A 91 5.10 6.36 3.59
CA SER A 91 5.00 6.83 4.97
C SER A 91 4.75 8.33 5.06
N VAL A 92 5.46 9.15 4.28
CA VAL A 92 5.24 10.62 4.24
C VAL A 92 3.82 10.95 3.79
N LEU A 93 3.31 10.26 2.75
CA LEU A 93 1.92 10.41 2.31
C LEU A 93 0.92 9.94 3.38
N GLY A 94 1.24 8.86 4.10
CA GLY A 94 0.46 8.38 5.24
C GLY A 94 0.36 9.40 6.37
N TYR A 95 1.49 10.03 6.75
CA TYR A 95 1.50 11.11 7.74
C TYR A 95 0.69 12.32 7.27
N TYR A 96 0.76 12.66 5.98
CA TYR A 96 -0.07 13.72 5.40
C TYR A 96 -1.57 13.40 5.51
N ALA A 97 -1.97 12.15 5.24
CA ALA A 97 -3.35 11.71 5.40
C ALA A 97 -3.80 11.86 6.87
N VAL A 98 -3.02 11.36 7.82
CA VAL A 98 -3.33 11.47 9.26
C VAL A 98 -3.44 12.92 9.71
N LEU A 99 -2.50 13.78 9.29
CA LEU A 99 -2.52 15.20 9.61
C LEU A 99 -3.81 15.86 9.11
N HIS A 100 -4.25 15.54 7.90
CA HIS A 100 -5.52 16.06 7.40
C HIS A 100 -6.71 15.67 8.27
N TYR A 101 -6.82 14.39 8.67
CA TYR A 101 -7.92 13.94 9.53
C TYR A 101 -7.90 14.65 10.88
N LEU A 102 -6.72 14.79 11.49
CA LEU A 102 -6.56 15.53 12.74
C LEU A 102 -6.96 17.01 12.58
N CYS A 103 -6.53 17.66 11.50
CA CYS A 103 -6.88 19.06 11.25
C CYS A 103 -8.38 19.25 10.97
N GLN A 104 -9.07 18.29 10.34
CA GLN A 104 -10.53 18.40 10.15
C GLN A 104 -11.31 18.32 11.47
N GLU A 105 -10.82 17.54 12.44
CA GLU A 105 -11.47 17.40 13.75
C GLU A 105 -11.15 18.56 14.71
N SER A 106 -9.97 19.19 14.56
CA SER A 106 -9.44 20.14 15.55
C SER A 106 -9.29 21.59 15.07
N LEU A 107 -9.21 21.84 13.75
CA LEU A 107 -8.85 23.15 13.19
C LEU A 107 -9.81 23.59 12.07
N PRO A 108 -10.09 24.91 11.93
CA PRO A 108 -11.05 25.42 10.94
C PRO A 108 -10.53 25.42 9.49
N PHE A 109 -9.29 24.98 9.22
CA PHE A 109 -8.72 24.96 7.88
C PHE A 109 -8.85 23.58 7.21
N ARG A 110 -9.32 23.55 5.97
CA ARG A 110 -9.46 22.32 5.17
C ARG A 110 -8.28 22.17 4.22
N VAL A 111 -7.31 21.33 4.59
CA VAL A 111 -6.28 20.84 3.66
C VAL A 111 -6.98 19.90 2.67
N SER A 112 -6.69 19.92 1.36
CA SER A 112 -7.39 19.03 0.41
C SER A 112 -6.69 17.67 0.29
N LEU A 113 -7.45 16.58 0.28
CA LEU A 113 -6.91 15.21 0.17
C LEU A 113 -6.86 14.66 -1.27
N GLY A 114 -7.01 15.53 -2.29
CA GLY A 114 -7.17 15.10 -3.67
C GLY A 114 -8.51 14.36 -3.84
N ASP A 115 -9.55 15.11 -4.20
CA ASP A 115 -10.91 14.59 -4.34
C ASP A 115 -11.07 13.73 -5.61
N THR A 116 -11.29 12.42 -5.44
CA THR A 116 -11.57 11.49 -6.56
C THR A 116 -13.02 11.58 -7.07
N SER A 117 -13.87 12.46 -6.48
CA SER A 117 -15.28 12.69 -6.87
C SER A 117 -15.47 12.98 -8.36
N ARG A 118 -14.47 13.58 -9.04
CA ARG A 118 -14.54 13.81 -10.49
C ARG A 118 -14.54 12.53 -11.33
N PHE A 119 -13.99 11.42 -10.83
CA PHE A 119 -13.87 10.16 -11.57
C PHE A 119 -15.05 9.20 -11.34
N PHE A 120 -15.74 9.29 -10.20
CA PHE A 120 -16.94 8.50 -9.92
C PHE A 120 -18.18 9.40 -9.82
N LYS A 121 -18.60 9.97 -10.96
CA LYS A 121 -19.96 10.52 -11.09
C LYS A 121 -20.94 9.37 -10.84
N LYS A 122 -21.74 9.46 -9.78
CA LYS A 122 -22.93 8.61 -9.61
C LYS A 122 -23.78 8.74 -10.88
N PRO A 123 -24.27 7.65 -11.50
CA PRO A 123 -25.28 7.77 -12.53
C PRO A 123 -26.52 8.42 -11.90
N SER A 124 -26.83 9.63 -12.38
CA SER A 124 -28.02 10.39 -12.05
C SER A 124 -29.24 9.68 -12.64
N HIS A 125 -29.72 8.63 -11.97
CA HIS A 125 -30.90 7.87 -12.42
C HIS A 125 -32.05 7.86 -11.40
N LEU A 126 -32.15 8.90 -10.57
CA LEU A 126 -33.31 9.19 -9.72
C LEU A 126 -33.94 10.56 -10.07
N ALA A 127 -33.76 11.01 -11.31
CA ALA A 127 -34.43 12.18 -11.85
C ALA A 127 -35.69 11.84 -12.66
N LEU A 128 -36.24 10.62 -12.56
CA LEU A 128 -37.52 10.25 -13.16
C LEU A 128 -38.21 9.18 -12.32
N LYS A 129 -38.96 9.60 -11.30
CA LYS A 129 -40.42 9.40 -11.27
C LYS A 129 -40.99 10.14 -10.06
N ASP A 130 -41.29 11.41 -10.28
CA ASP A 130 -42.30 12.10 -9.49
C ASP A 130 -43.65 11.51 -9.91
N GLU A 131 -44.34 10.82 -8.99
CA GLU A 131 -45.73 10.38 -9.20
C GLU A 131 -46.74 11.44 -8.76
N ASN A 132 -46.32 12.67 -8.43
CA ASN A 132 -47.25 13.71 -8.05
C ASN A 132 -46.71 15.10 -8.42
N GLY A 133 -46.81 15.45 -9.71
CA GLY A 133 -46.29 16.67 -10.34
C GLY A 133 -46.41 17.94 -9.50
N GLY A 134 -45.40 18.18 -8.67
CA GLY A 134 -45.32 19.30 -7.74
C GLY A 134 -43.87 19.57 -7.42
N LEU A 135 -43.33 20.64 -8.02
CA LEU A 135 -41.96 21.10 -7.83
C LEU A 135 -41.74 21.51 -6.37
N VAL A 136 -40.82 20.84 -5.67
CA VAL A 136 -40.07 21.39 -4.53
C VAL A 136 -38.58 21.12 -4.70
#